data_AF-A0A377ZTA6-F1
#
_entry.id   AF-A0A377ZTA6-F1
#
_cell.length_a   1.000
_cell.length_b   1.000
_cell.length_c   1.000
_cell.angle_alpha   90.00
_cell.angle_beta   90.00
_cell.angle_gamma   90.00
#
_symmetry.space_group_name_H-M   'P 1'
#
loop_
_entity.id
_entity.type
_entity.pdbx_description
1 polymer ?
#
loop_
_entity_poly.entity_id
_entity_poly.type
_entity_poly.pdbx_seq_one_letter_code
_entity_poly.pdbx_strand_id
1 'polypeptide(L)'
;MRPVLACRMTLAADGTIEDNIEFFAATIESKAKLAYDDVSDWLEGRGSWQPDSEAIAQQITLLKDVCQRRSEWRQTHALVFKDRPDYRFVLGEKGEVLDIVAEPRRIANRIVEESMIAANICAARVLRDKLGFGVYNVHTGFDPANTEQLAALLKTHDVHVDPTEVLTLEGFCKLRRELDAQPTGFLDSRIRRFQSFAEISTEPGPHFGLGLEAYATWTSPIRKYGDMINHRLLKAIIKGETIARPQDEATVQMAERRRLNRMAERDGRRLAVRPFPQR
;
A
#
# COMPACT_ATOMS: atom_id res chain seq x y z
N MET A 1 23.08 -11.52 13.06
CA MET A 1 23.17 -10.67 11.85
C MET A 1 22.45 -11.28 10.63
N ARG A 2 21.86 -10.45 9.76
CA ARG A 2 21.11 -10.84 8.54
C ARG A 2 21.47 -9.90 7.36
N PRO A 3 21.66 -10.41 6.14
CA PRO A 3 21.85 -9.57 4.95
C PRO A 3 20.53 -8.91 4.55
N VAL A 4 20.59 -7.65 4.11
CA VAL A 4 19.45 -6.88 3.64
C VAL A 4 19.79 -6.05 2.41
N LEU A 5 18.77 -5.74 1.62
CA LEU A 5 18.78 -4.60 0.72
C LEU A 5 18.12 -3.44 1.47
N ALA A 6 18.82 -2.32 1.60
CA ALA A 6 18.38 -1.15 2.35
C ALA A 6 18.11 0.03 1.43
N CYS A 7 17.25 0.93 1.87
CA CYS A 7 16.98 2.22 1.25
C CYS A 7 17.16 3.29 2.33
N ARG A 8 18.03 4.26 2.07
CA ARG A 8 18.16 5.49 2.84
C ARG A 8 17.44 6.59 2.07
N MET A 9 16.62 7.35 2.80
CA MET A 9 15.89 8.50 2.28
C MET A 9 15.88 9.60 3.34
N THR A 10 15.79 10.85 2.90
CA THR A 10 15.59 12.01 3.77
C THR A 10 14.16 12.49 3.60
N LEU A 11 13.51 12.81 4.73
CA LEU A 11 12.18 13.40 4.75
C LEU A 11 12.29 14.86 5.16
N ALA A 12 11.77 15.74 4.32
CA ALA A 12 11.58 17.14 4.66
C ALA A 12 10.55 17.30 5.79
N ALA A 13 10.46 18.51 6.36
CA ALA A 13 9.58 18.80 7.48
C ALA A 13 8.09 18.56 7.16
N ASP A 14 7.70 18.78 5.90
CA ASP A 14 6.35 18.55 5.36
C ASP A 14 6.08 17.08 4.99
N GLY A 15 7.03 16.18 5.22
CA GLY A 15 6.96 14.77 4.86
C GLY A 15 7.35 14.46 3.42
N THR A 16 7.76 15.42 2.60
CA THR A 16 8.25 15.17 1.24
C THR A 16 9.51 14.29 1.28
N ILE A 17 9.58 13.29 0.40
CA ILE A 17 10.79 12.48 0.20
C ILE A 17 11.74 13.25 -0.72
N GLU A 18 12.91 13.60 -0.21
CA GLU A 18 13.96 14.31 -0.95
C GLU A 18 14.65 13.41 -1.99
N ASP A 19 15.39 14.04 -2.92
CA ASP A 19 16.00 13.36 -4.07
C ASP A 19 17.26 12.55 -3.72
N ASN A 20 17.82 12.73 -2.52
CA ASN A 20 19.03 12.03 -2.05
C ASN A 20 18.78 10.55 -1.64
N ILE A 21 17.97 9.85 -2.42
CA ILE A 21 17.59 8.45 -2.22
C ILE A 21 18.77 7.55 -2.57
N GLU A 22 19.10 6.64 -1.66
CA GLU A 22 20.18 5.68 -1.87
C GLU A 22 19.75 4.26 -1.53
N PHE A 23 19.93 3.35 -2.48
CA PHE A 23 19.83 1.92 -2.26
C PHE A 23 21.21 1.31 -2.09
N PHE A 24 21.36 0.41 -1.11
CA PHE A 24 22.63 -0.27 -0.86
C PHE A 24 22.42 -1.64 -0.22
N ALA A 25 23.37 -2.54 -0.41
CA ALA A 25 23.41 -3.82 0.32
C ALA A 25 24.01 -3.61 1.71
N ALA A 26 23.42 -4.22 2.73
CA ALA A 26 23.88 -4.08 4.11
C ALA A 26 23.71 -5.38 4.90
N THR A 27 24.26 -5.39 6.11
CA THR A 27 24.01 -6.43 7.12
C THR A 27 23.46 -5.75 8.36
N ILE A 28 22.37 -6.28 8.91
CA ILE A 28 21.72 -5.72 10.10
C ILE A 28 21.57 -6.77 11.20
N GLU A 29 21.30 -6.31 12.41
CA GLU A 29 20.84 -7.12 13.52
C GLU A 29 19.67 -6.40 14.19
N SER A 30 18.47 -6.96 14.07
CA SER A 30 17.30 -6.40 14.75
C SER A 30 17.51 -6.46 16.27
N LYS A 31 17.25 -5.35 16.95
CA LYS A 31 17.43 -5.23 18.41
C LYS A 31 16.14 -5.48 19.19
N ALA A 32 15.00 -5.57 18.52
CA ALA A 32 13.72 -5.92 19.12
C ALA A 32 12.82 -6.66 18.12
N LYS A 33 11.88 -7.44 18.65
CA LYS A 33 10.72 -7.97 17.91
C LYS A 33 9.49 -7.40 18.58
N LEU A 34 8.79 -6.51 17.89
CA LEU A 34 7.68 -5.74 18.44
C LEU A 34 6.35 -6.23 17.87
N ALA A 35 5.30 -6.27 18.69
CA ALA A 35 3.93 -6.53 18.25
C ALA A 35 3.18 -5.21 18.01
N TYR A 36 2.24 -5.21 17.06
CA TYR A 36 1.48 -4.00 16.72
C TYR A 36 0.62 -3.49 17.87
N ASP A 37 -0.03 -4.39 18.60
CA ASP A 37 -0.89 -4.02 19.73
C ASP A 37 -0.08 -3.42 20.88
N ASP A 38 1.02 -4.07 21.26
CA ASP A 38 1.95 -3.58 22.29
C ASP A 38 2.47 -2.16 21.99
N VAL A 39 2.96 -1.92 20.76
CA VAL A 39 3.47 -0.61 20.36
C VAL A 39 2.35 0.43 20.30
N SER A 40 1.16 0.04 19.85
CA SER A 40 0.00 0.95 19.82
C SER A 40 -0.47 1.29 21.22
N ASP A 41 -0.58 0.31 22.11
CA ASP A 41 -0.95 0.49 23.51
C ASP A 41 0.02 1.45 24.20
N TRP A 42 1.33 1.22 24.05
CA TRP A 42 2.35 2.10 24.63
C TRP A 42 2.26 3.54 24.11
N LEU A 43 2.12 3.72 22.79
CA LEU A 43 1.99 5.06 22.18
C LEU A 43 0.69 5.78 22.55
N GLU A 44 -0.35 5.03 22.93
CA GLU A 44 -1.67 5.54 23.32
C GLU A 44 -1.83 5.65 24.86
N GLY A 45 -0.80 5.32 25.64
CA GLY A 45 -0.85 5.36 27.11
C GLY A 45 -1.76 4.29 27.72
N ARG A 46 -1.87 3.13 27.07
CA ARG A 46 -2.69 1.99 27.48
C ARG A 46 -1.80 0.76 27.73
N GLY A 47 -2.34 -0.22 28.43
CA GLY A 47 -1.66 -1.49 28.67
C GLY A 47 -0.49 -1.37 29.66
N SER A 48 0.27 -2.46 29.79
CA SER A 48 1.42 -2.57 30.70
C SER A 48 2.74 -2.83 29.99
N TRP A 49 2.70 -3.08 28.67
CA TRP A 49 3.89 -3.29 27.87
C TRP A 49 4.66 -1.99 27.70
N GLN A 50 5.99 -2.08 27.76
CA GLN A 50 6.90 -0.97 27.49
C GLN A 50 8.13 -1.47 26.71
N PRO A 51 8.79 -0.62 25.91
CA PRO A 51 10.03 -0.99 25.24
C PRO A 51 11.11 -1.44 26.22
N ASP A 52 11.87 -2.48 25.87
CA ASP A 52 12.92 -3.06 26.73
C ASP A 52 14.11 -2.12 26.99
N SER A 53 14.22 -1.01 26.24
CA SER A 53 15.28 -0.02 26.43
C SER A 53 14.88 1.36 25.90
N GLU A 54 15.52 2.39 26.46
CA GLU A 54 15.35 3.79 26.02
C GLU A 54 15.65 3.98 24.53
N ALA A 55 16.65 3.26 24.01
CA ALA A 55 16.99 3.33 22.58
C ALA A 55 15.84 2.83 21.69
N ILE A 56 15.13 1.77 22.09
CA ILE A 56 13.97 1.26 21.34
C ILE A 56 12.78 2.21 21.50
N ALA A 57 12.55 2.75 22.70
CA ALA A 57 11.51 3.75 22.94
C ALA A 57 11.70 4.98 22.02
N GLN A 58 12.93 5.50 21.93
CA GLN A 58 13.25 6.62 21.05
C GLN A 58 13.02 6.28 19.56
N GLN A 59 13.39 5.07 19.11
CA GLN A 59 13.13 4.65 17.73
C GLN A 59 11.64 4.58 17.41
N ILE A 60 10.81 4.05 18.30
CA ILE A 60 9.36 3.99 18.10
C ILE A 60 8.77 5.41 17.99
N THR A 61 9.21 6.33 18.84
CA THR A 61 8.77 7.74 18.79
C THR A 61 9.19 8.43 17.49
N LEU A 62 10.43 8.24 17.03
CA LEU A 62 10.89 8.76 15.74
C LEU A 62 10.08 8.21 14.57
N LEU A 63 9.76 6.91 14.59
CA LEU A 63 8.93 6.28 13.58
C LEU A 63 7.48 6.79 13.59
N LYS A 64 6.94 7.13 14.77
CA LYS A 64 5.64 7.82 14.90
C LYS A 64 5.69 9.20 14.25
N ASP A 65 6.76 9.98 14.46
CA ASP A 65 6.91 11.29 13.85
C ASP A 65 7.02 11.20 12.32
N VAL A 66 7.78 10.22 11.82
CA VAL A 66 7.85 9.90 10.38
C VAL A 66 6.47 9.55 9.83
N CYS A 67 5.73 8.69 10.52
CA CYS A 67 4.37 8.31 10.13
C CYS A 67 3.47 9.54 10.03
N GLN A 68 3.48 10.41 11.04
CA GLN A 68 2.65 11.61 11.06
C GLN A 68 2.92 12.52 9.86
N ARG A 69 4.19 12.86 9.62
CA ARG A 69 4.59 13.71 8.49
C ARG A 69 4.23 13.09 7.14
N ARG A 70 4.47 11.78 6.97
CA ARG A 70 4.11 11.07 5.73
C ARG A 70 2.62 11.00 5.50
N SER A 71 1.83 10.77 6.55
CA SER A 71 0.37 10.77 6.45
C SER A 71 -0.17 12.17 6.11
N GLU A 72 0.34 13.23 6.71
CA GLU A 72 -0.02 14.63 6.38
C GLU A 72 0.31 14.97 4.92
N TRP A 73 1.51 14.59 4.46
CA TRP A 73 1.91 14.74 3.06
C TRP A 73 0.94 14.02 2.11
N ARG A 74 0.55 12.78 2.45
CA ARG A 74 -0.36 11.99 1.60
C ARG A 74 -1.78 12.53 1.60
N GLN A 75 -2.28 13.09 2.69
CA GLN A 75 -3.62 13.68 2.73
C GLN A 75 -3.74 14.84 1.74
N THR A 76 -2.66 15.61 1.57
CA THR A 76 -2.60 16.80 0.74
C THR A 76 -2.22 16.49 -0.72
N HIS A 77 -1.23 15.62 -0.94
CA HIS A 77 -0.64 15.39 -2.27
C HIS A 77 -1.06 14.06 -2.92
N ALA A 78 -1.67 13.15 -2.16
CA ALA A 78 -2.00 11.80 -2.62
C ALA A 78 -3.39 11.38 -2.10
N LEU A 79 -3.65 10.07 -2.05
CA LEU A 79 -4.86 9.51 -1.44
C LEU A 79 -4.54 8.62 -0.25
N VAL A 80 -5.33 8.79 0.81
CA VAL A 80 -5.32 7.97 2.02
C VAL A 80 -6.62 7.18 2.06
N PHE A 81 -6.51 5.85 2.05
CA PHE A 81 -7.69 5.00 2.14
C PHE A 81 -8.32 5.10 3.53
N LYS A 82 -9.66 5.12 3.59
CA LYS A 82 -10.37 4.97 4.86
C LYS A 82 -10.05 3.62 5.48
N ASP A 83 -9.79 3.62 6.78
CA ASP A 83 -9.56 2.42 7.56
C ASP A 83 -10.76 1.47 7.43
N ARG A 84 -10.49 0.24 7.00
CA ARG A 84 -11.43 -0.88 7.13
C ARG A 84 -10.77 -1.89 8.06
N PRO A 85 -11.51 -2.43 9.06
CA PRO A 85 -10.96 -3.45 9.92
C PRO A 85 -10.58 -4.67 9.08
N ASP A 86 -9.40 -5.22 9.36
CA ASP A 86 -9.07 -6.56 8.90
C ASP A 86 -9.80 -7.57 9.79
N TYR A 87 -10.12 -8.75 9.26
CA TYR A 87 -10.80 -9.80 10.02
C TYR A 87 -9.87 -10.99 10.16
N ARG A 88 -9.63 -11.42 11.40
CA ARG A 88 -8.84 -12.62 11.71
C ARG A 88 -9.73 -13.74 12.20
N PHE A 89 -9.54 -14.92 11.62
CA PHE A 89 -10.18 -16.15 12.04
C PHE A 89 -9.36 -16.77 13.19
N VAL A 90 -10.01 -17.01 14.32
CA VAL A 90 -9.45 -17.80 15.42
C VAL A 90 -9.81 -19.26 15.14
N LEU A 91 -8.81 -20.09 14.88
CA LEU A 91 -9.00 -21.50 14.57
C LEU A 91 -8.68 -22.37 15.79
N GLY A 92 -9.50 -23.39 16.01
CA GLY A 92 -9.26 -24.44 17.00
C GLY A 92 -8.32 -25.53 16.48
N GLU A 93 -8.08 -26.55 17.28
CA GLU A 93 -7.07 -27.58 17.00
C GLU A 93 -7.38 -28.41 15.76
N LYS A 94 -8.66 -28.57 15.39
CA LYS A 94 -9.08 -29.34 14.21
C LYS A 94 -9.36 -28.43 13.00
N GLY A 95 -8.99 -27.16 13.08
CA GLY A 95 -9.22 -26.16 12.02
C GLY A 95 -10.65 -25.61 11.97
N GLU A 96 -11.47 -25.90 12.97
CA GLU A 96 -12.77 -25.28 13.17
C GLU A 96 -12.62 -23.80 13.53
N VAL A 97 -13.54 -22.96 13.06
CA VAL A 97 -13.51 -21.52 13.35
C VAL A 97 -14.18 -21.29 14.71
N LEU A 98 -13.40 -20.85 15.68
CA LEU A 98 -13.87 -20.52 17.03
C LEU A 98 -14.45 -19.11 17.10
N ASP A 99 -13.82 -18.16 16.41
CA ASP A 99 -14.23 -16.74 16.43
C ASP A 99 -13.74 -16.00 15.18
N ILE A 100 -14.37 -14.85 14.88
CA ILE A 100 -13.98 -13.92 13.82
C ILE A 100 -13.84 -12.54 14.44
N VAL A 101 -12.60 -12.13 14.66
CA VAL A 101 -12.29 -10.87 15.35
C VAL A 101 -11.96 -9.80 14.32
N ALA A 102 -12.60 -8.64 14.47
CA ALA A 102 -12.22 -7.44 13.74
C ALA A 102 -10.99 -6.81 14.39
N GLU A 103 -9.91 -6.67 13.65
CA GLU A 103 -8.67 -6.04 14.10
C GLU A 103 -8.62 -4.61 13.55
N PRO A 104 -8.79 -3.59 14.42
CA PRO A 104 -8.72 -2.21 13.99
C PRO A 104 -7.28 -1.87 13.60
N ARG A 105 -7.13 -1.10 12.52
CA ARG A 105 -5.83 -0.55 12.13
C ARG A 105 -5.44 0.57 13.09
N ARG A 106 -4.41 0.35 13.91
CA ARG A 106 -3.92 1.29 14.92
C ARG A 106 -2.61 1.95 14.50
N ILE A 107 -2.07 2.83 15.37
CA ILE A 107 -0.91 3.66 15.05
C ILE A 107 0.31 2.84 14.65
N ALA A 108 0.58 1.70 15.28
CA ALA A 108 1.73 0.87 14.91
C ALA A 108 1.60 0.28 13.49
N ASN A 109 0.38 -0.10 13.08
CA ASN A 109 0.13 -0.55 11.71
C ASN A 109 0.40 0.59 10.71
N ARG A 110 -0.07 1.80 11.02
CA ARG A 110 0.15 3.00 10.18
C ARG A 110 1.62 3.36 10.05
N ILE A 111 2.41 3.24 11.13
CA ILE A 111 3.86 3.45 11.11
C ILE A 111 4.53 2.56 10.05
N VAL A 112 4.22 1.27 10.07
CA VAL A 112 4.80 0.33 9.10
C VAL A 112 4.26 0.61 7.71
N GLU A 113 2.96 0.87 7.55
CA GLU A 113 2.34 1.19 6.27
C GLU A 113 3.01 2.39 5.58
N GLU A 114 3.14 3.53 6.28
CA GLU A 114 3.76 4.73 5.72
C GLU A 114 5.24 4.51 5.39
N SER A 115 5.97 3.80 6.25
CA SER A 115 7.37 3.45 6.00
C SER A 115 7.52 2.60 4.73
N MET A 116 6.64 1.62 4.54
CA MET A 116 6.66 0.75 3.36
C MET A 116 6.24 1.50 2.09
N ILE A 117 5.23 2.37 2.17
CA ILE A 117 4.81 3.21 1.03
C ILE A 117 5.95 4.14 0.61
N ALA A 118 6.61 4.82 1.56
CA ALA A 118 7.73 5.70 1.27
C ALA A 118 8.90 4.94 0.62
N ALA A 119 9.27 3.76 1.15
CA ALA A 119 10.29 2.91 0.55
C ALA A 119 9.93 2.47 -0.88
N ASN A 120 8.67 2.14 -1.14
CA ASN A 120 8.21 1.73 -2.46
C ASN A 120 8.15 2.91 -3.46
N ILE A 121 7.84 4.13 -3.01
CA ILE A 121 7.98 5.35 -3.82
C ILE A 121 9.45 5.55 -4.20
N CYS A 122 10.38 5.35 -3.26
CA CYS A 122 11.81 5.46 -3.54
C CYS A 122 12.26 4.47 -4.61
N ALA A 123 11.83 3.21 -4.54
CA ALA A 123 12.14 2.22 -5.56
C ALA A 123 11.53 2.59 -6.92
N ALA A 124 10.30 3.09 -6.95
CA ALA A 124 9.66 3.55 -8.18
C ALA A 124 10.45 4.67 -8.86
N ARG A 125 10.87 5.70 -8.10
CA ARG A 125 11.69 6.80 -8.61
C ARG A 125 13.03 6.30 -9.14
N VAL A 126 13.78 5.53 -8.34
CA VAL A 126 15.11 5.04 -8.71
C VAL A 126 15.07 4.11 -9.92
N LEU A 127 14.11 3.19 -10.01
CA LEU A 127 13.95 2.31 -11.16
C LEU A 127 13.61 3.10 -12.43
N ARG A 128 12.70 4.06 -12.35
CA ARG A 128 12.33 4.94 -13.46
C ARG A 128 13.54 5.73 -13.95
N ASP A 129 14.26 6.39 -13.04
CA ASP A 129 15.30 7.35 -13.38
C ASP A 129 16.60 6.67 -13.83
N LYS A 130 16.87 5.43 -13.38
CA LYS A 130 18.11 4.70 -13.71
C LYS A 130 17.96 3.64 -14.79
N LEU A 131 16.80 2.98 -14.87
CA LEU A 131 16.56 1.89 -15.83
C LEU A 131 15.42 2.20 -16.81
N GLY A 132 14.45 3.04 -16.44
CA GLY A 132 13.25 3.29 -17.24
C GLY A 132 12.23 2.13 -17.21
N PHE A 133 12.49 1.06 -16.46
CA PHE A 133 11.63 -0.10 -16.33
C PHE A 133 11.75 -0.77 -14.95
N GLY A 134 10.80 -1.62 -14.62
CA GLY A 134 10.73 -2.33 -13.35
C GLY A 134 9.37 -3.01 -13.18
N VAL A 135 9.12 -3.70 -12.07
CA VAL A 135 7.80 -4.24 -11.78
C VAL A 135 6.99 -3.18 -11.02
N TYR A 136 6.12 -2.47 -11.74
CA TYR A 136 5.25 -1.43 -11.22
C TYR A 136 3.85 -1.97 -10.93
N ASN A 137 3.20 -1.38 -9.93
CA ASN A 137 1.78 -1.54 -9.70
C ASN A 137 1.09 -0.29 -10.26
N VAL A 138 0.36 -0.44 -11.36
CA VAL A 138 -0.30 0.65 -12.08
C VAL A 138 -1.80 0.57 -11.84
N HIS A 139 -2.45 1.71 -11.69
CA HIS A 139 -3.90 1.80 -11.54
C HIS A 139 -4.38 3.04 -12.28
N THR A 140 -5.15 2.86 -13.34
CA THR A 140 -5.59 3.93 -14.26
C THR A 140 -6.80 4.73 -13.78
N GLY A 141 -7.40 4.34 -12.65
CA GLY A 141 -8.52 5.09 -12.07
C GLY A 141 -9.85 4.59 -12.62
N PHE A 142 -10.39 5.32 -13.58
CA PHE A 142 -11.63 4.98 -14.27
C PHE A 142 -11.35 4.57 -15.72
N ASP A 143 -12.18 3.68 -16.24
CA ASP A 143 -12.15 3.36 -17.67
C ASP A 143 -12.68 4.56 -18.48
N PRO A 144 -11.92 5.08 -19.46
CA PRO A 144 -12.37 6.17 -20.34
C PRO A 144 -13.72 5.91 -21.02
N ALA A 145 -14.07 4.65 -21.30
CA ALA A 145 -15.36 4.31 -21.88
C ALA A 145 -16.55 4.58 -20.94
N ASN A 146 -16.29 4.76 -19.64
CA ASN A 146 -17.31 4.84 -18.60
C ASN A 146 -17.40 6.23 -17.93
N THR A 147 -16.55 7.19 -18.25
CA THR A 147 -16.48 8.48 -17.54
C THR A 147 -17.72 9.34 -17.75
N GLU A 148 -18.33 9.32 -18.93
CA GLU A 148 -19.60 10.00 -19.20
C GLU A 148 -20.73 9.43 -18.33
N GLN A 149 -20.81 8.10 -18.20
CA GLN A 149 -21.81 7.44 -17.36
C GLN A 149 -21.56 7.69 -15.87
N LEU A 150 -20.29 7.72 -15.46
CA LEU A 150 -19.86 8.10 -14.12
C LEU A 150 -20.33 9.53 -13.79
N ALA A 151 -20.03 10.48 -14.66
CA ALA A 151 -20.38 11.89 -14.48
C ALA A 151 -21.90 12.09 -14.44
N ALA A 152 -22.64 11.44 -15.34
CA ALA A 152 -24.10 11.48 -15.35
C ALA A 152 -24.69 10.93 -14.05
N LEU A 153 -24.17 9.80 -13.54
CA LEU A 153 -24.62 9.21 -12.27
C LEU A 153 -24.31 10.12 -11.07
N LEU A 154 -23.12 10.70 -11.01
CA LEU A 154 -22.74 11.59 -9.92
C LEU A 154 -23.60 12.86 -9.92
N LYS A 155 -23.92 13.38 -11.11
CA LYS A 155 -24.78 14.55 -11.28
C LYS A 155 -26.20 14.32 -10.76
N THR A 156 -26.75 13.10 -10.83
CA THR A 156 -28.07 12.81 -10.22
C THR A 156 -28.06 12.90 -8.69
N HIS A 157 -26.87 13.01 -8.09
CA HIS A 157 -26.65 13.15 -6.66
C HIS A 157 -25.91 14.45 -6.30
N ASP A 158 -26.01 15.47 -7.17
CA ASP A 158 -25.44 16.82 -7.00
C ASP A 158 -23.89 16.88 -6.95
N VAL A 159 -23.21 15.78 -7.29
CA VAL A 159 -21.75 15.75 -7.43
C VAL A 159 -21.39 16.01 -8.89
N HIS A 160 -20.74 17.14 -9.14
CA HIS A 160 -20.42 17.59 -10.49
C HIS A 160 -18.96 17.28 -10.82
N VAL A 161 -18.75 16.42 -11.82
CA VAL A 161 -17.41 16.05 -12.29
C VAL A 161 -17.31 16.21 -13.80
N ASP A 162 -16.14 16.64 -14.26
CA ASP A 162 -15.80 16.66 -15.68
C ASP A 162 -15.28 15.26 -16.09
N PRO A 163 -15.90 14.59 -17.10
CA PRO A 163 -15.46 13.29 -17.60
C PRO A 163 -14.00 13.22 -18.05
N THR A 164 -13.41 14.34 -18.46
CA THR A 164 -12.01 14.44 -18.86
C THR A 164 -11.09 14.67 -17.68
N GLU A 165 -11.50 15.51 -16.72
CA GLU A 165 -10.72 15.79 -15.50
C GLU A 165 -10.51 14.52 -14.67
N VAL A 166 -11.54 13.66 -14.54
CA VAL A 166 -11.47 12.42 -13.75
C VAL A 166 -10.52 11.35 -14.31
N LEU A 167 -10.06 11.51 -15.56
CA LEU A 167 -9.01 10.68 -16.16
C LEU A 167 -7.60 11.13 -15.78
N THR A 168 -7.45 12.30 -15.18
CA THR A 168 -6.17 12.79 -14.64
C THR A 168 -6.01 12.34 -13.19
N LEU A 169 -4.76 12.21 -12.73
CA LEU A 169 -4.46 11.85 -11.34
C LEU A 169 -5.05 12.87 -10.36
N GLU A 170 -4.93 14.16 -10.68
CA GLU A 170 -5.46 15.26 -9.87
C GLU A 170 -6.98 15.21 -9.79
N GLY A 171 -7.68 15.08 -10.92
CA GLY A 171 -9.14 14.99 -10.96
C GLY A 171 -9.68 13.75 -10.25
N PHE A 172 -9.01 12.60 -10.39
CA PHE A 172 -9.34 11.41 -9.61
C PHE A 172 -9.19 11.64 -8.12
N CYS A 173 -8.10 12.28 -7.67
CA CYS A 173 -7.87 12.59 -6.27
C CYS A 173 -8.92 13.57 -5.73
N LYS A 174 -9.27 14.61 -6.51
CA LYS A 174 -10.30 15.59 -6.19
C LYS A 174 -11.66 14.91 -5.97
N LEU A 175 -12.11 14.09 -6.93
CA LEU A 175 -13.35 13.32 -6.80
C LEU A 175 -13.29 12.38 -5.59
N ARG A 176 -12.18 11.69 -5.38
CA ARG A 176 -12.06 10.75 -4.25
C ARG A 176 -12.21 11.48 -2.90
N ARG A 177 -11.58 12.65 -2.74
CA ARG A 177 -11.71 13.47 -1.52
C ARG A 177 -13.14 13.95 -1.32
N GLU A 178 -13.83 14.38 -2.38
CA GLU A 178 -15.23 14.77 -2.33
C GLU A 178 -16.13 13.61 -1.88
N LEU A 179 -15.92 12.40 -2.44
CA LEU A 179 -16.66 11.20 -2.04
C LEU A 179 -16.35 10.76 -0.60
N ASP A 180 -15.12 10.95 -0.14
CA ASP A 180 -14.73 10.64 1.23
C ASP A 180 -15.29 11.66 2.23
N ALA A 181 -15.60 12.90 1.81
CA ALA A 181 -16.30 13.90 2.61
C ALA A 181 -17.82 13.68 2.72
N GLN A 182 -18.39 12.79 1.89
CA GLN A 182 -19.82 12.48 1.95
C GLN A 182 -20.20 11.79 3.27
N PRO A 183 -21.41 12.05 3.82
CA PRO A 183 -21.86 11.47 5.09
C PRO A 183 -21.90 9.93 5.10
N THR A 184 -22.11 9.33 3.93
CA THR A 184 -22.18 7.87 3.79
C THR A 184 -21.37 7.39 2.60
N GLY A 185 -20.93 6.12 2.64
CA GLY A 185 -20.25 5.47 1.52
C GLY A 185 -21.15 5.07 0.36
N PHE A 186 -22.40 5.56 0.32
CA PHE A 186 -23.39 5.19 -0.71
C PHE A 186 -22.87 5.51 -2.12
N LEU A 187 -22.46 6.76 -2.37
CA LEU A 187 -21.97 7.16 -3.70
C LEU A 187 -20.69 6.42 -4.10
N ASP A 188 -19.73 6.28 -3.17
CA ASP A 188 -18.53 5.47 -3.39
C ASP A 188 -18.88 4.04 -3.82
N SER A 189 -19.89 3.42 -3.20
CA SER A 189 -20.34 2.08 -3.58
C SER A 189 -20.92 1.99 -4.99
N ARG A 190 -21.63 3.04 -5.43
CA ARG A 190 -22.30 3.08 -6.74
C ARG A 190 -21.31 3.26 -7.89
N ILE A 191 -20.21 3.95 -7.64
CA ILE A 191 -19.18 4.20 -8.66
C ILE A 191 -18.12 3.11 -8.76
N ARG A 192 -18.04 2.17 -7.79
CA ARG A 192 -17.05 1.07 -7.82
C ARG A 192 -17.05 0.28 -9.13
N ARG A 193 -18.22 0.12 -9.76
CA ARG A 193 -18.36 -0.60 -11.04
C ARG A 193 -17.64 0.06 -12.21
N PHE A 194 -17.28 1.34 -12.10
CA PHE A 194 -16.57 2.10 -13.13
C PHE A 194 -15.05 2.15 -12.88
N GLN A 195 -14.59 1.70 -11.70
CA GLN A 195 -13.19 1.71 -11.33
C GLN A 195 -12.44 0.53 -11.95
N SER A 196 -11.27 0.81 -12.50
CA SER A 196 -10.34 -0.21 -12.97
C SER A 196 -9.67 -0.92 -11.79
N PHE A 197 -9.11 -2.10 -12.03
CA PHE A 197 -8.29 -2.79 -11.03
C PHE A 197 -6.82 -2.35 -11.14
N ALA A 198 -6.06 -2.51 -10.05
CA ALA A 198 -4.61 -2.34 -10.11
C ALA A 198 -3.98 -3.52 -10.86
N GLU A 199 -3.10 -3.20 -11.81
CA GLU A 199 -2.40 -4.12 -12.70
C GLU A 199 -0.90 -4.09 -12.45
N ILE A 200 -0.20 -5.09 -13.01
CA ILE A 200 1.26 -5.20 -12.93
C ILE A 200 1.81 -4.81 -14.30
N SER A 201 2.70 -3.81 -14.32
CA SER A 201 3.35 -3.32 -15.54
C SER A 201 4.87 -3.46 -15.44
N THR A 202 5.52 -3.64 -16.58
CA THR A 202 7.00 -3.56 -16.70
C THR A 202 7.49 -2.12 -16.93
N GLU A 203 6.57 -1.21 -17.21
CA GLU A 203 6.80 0.23 -17.41
C GLU A 203 6.26 1.06 -16.24
N PRO A 204 6.89 2.21 -15.94
CA PRO A 204 6.39 3.14 -14.95
C PRO A 204 5.02 3.68 -15.38
N GLY A 205 4.12 3.82 -14.40
CA GLY A 205 2.80 4.38 -14.63
C GLY A 205 2.12 4.75 -13.30
N PRO A 206 1.06 5.58 -13.37
CA PRO A 206 0.41 6.12 -12.20
C PRO A 206 -0.37 5.06 -11.43
N HIS A 207 -0.45 5.25 -10.12
CA HIS A 207 -1.31 4.47 -9.24
C HIS A 207 -2.41 5.38 -8.68
N PHE A 208 -3.49 5.57 -9.44
CA PHE A 208 -4.58 6.49 -9.09
C PHE A 208 -5.18 6.19 -7.72
N GLY A 209 -5.38 4.91 -7.37
CA GLY A 209 -5.88 4.55 -6.04
C GLY A 209 -5.01 5.02 -4.87
N LEU A 210 -3.73 5.28 -5.09
CA LEU A 210 -2.81 5.82 -4.07
C LEU A 210 -2.56 7.32 -4.25
N GLY A 211 -3.01 7.93 -5.34
CA GLY A 211 -2.66 9.30 -5.69
C GLY A 211 -1.16 9.48 -5.98
N LEU A 212 -0.52 8.52 -6.64
CA LEU A 212 0.93 8.53 -6.90
C LEU A 212 1.22 8.43 -8.40
N GLU A 213 2.24 9.15 -8.88
CA GLU A 213 2.69 9.11 -10.27
C GLU A 213 3.36 7.80 -10.68
N ALA A 214 3.99 7.12 -9.73
CA ALA A 214 4.61 5.82 -9.92
C ALA A 214 4.67 5.05 -8.60
N TYR A 215 4.46 3.74 -8.66
CA TYR A 215 4.53 2.89 -7.48
C TYR A 215 5.07 1.48 -7.80
N ALA A 216 6.20 1.11 -7.20
CA ALA A 216 6.86 -0.18 -7.40
C ALA A 216 7.16 -0.81 -6.04
N THR A 217 6.75 -2.06 -5.83
CA THR A 217 6.94 -2.73 -4.54
C THR A 217 8.26 -3.49 -4.50
N TRP A 218 8.99 -3.37 -3.39
CA TRP A 218 10.21 -4.14 -3.13
C TRP A 218 10.34 -4.58 -1.65
N THR A 219 9.37 -4.24 -0.81
CA THR A 219 9.43 -4.45 0.64
C THR A 219 8.97 -5.83 1.11
N SER A 220 8.52 -6.70 0.20
CA SER A 220 8.00 -8.05 0.52
C SER A 220 8.55 -9.16 -0.40
N PRO A 221 9.86 -9.23 -0.67
CA PRO A 221 10.45 -10.18 -1.64
C PRO A 221 10.29 -11.66 -1.23
N ILE A 222 10.11 -11.95 0.06
CA ILE A 222 9.92 -13.31 0.58
C ILE A 222 8.58 -13.91 0.14
N ARG A 223 7.57 -13.07 -0.11
CA ARG A 223 6.18 -13.50 -0.42
C ARG A 223 5.65 -12.96 -1.75
N LYS A 224 6.43 -12.15 -2.47
CA LYS A 224 6.06 -11.56 -3.77
C LYS A 224 7.22 -11.70 -4.74
N TYR A 225 7.01 -12.44 -5.82
CA TYR A 225 8.01 -12.61 -6.88
C TYR A 225 8.36 -11.29 -7.58
N GLY A 226 7.39 -10.39 -7.78
CA GLY A 226 7.62 -9.06 -8.34
C GLY A 226 8.61 -8.22 -7.52
N ASP A 227 8.49 -8.24 -6.18
CA ASP A 227 9.43 -7.57 -5.28
C ASP A 227 10.84 -8.19 -5.39
N MET A 228 10.95 -9.51 -5.60
CA MET A 228 12.25 -10.15 -5.85
C MET A 228 12.87 -9.72 -7.19
N ILE A 229 12.07 -9.52 -8.24
CA ILE A 229 12.57 -8.93 -9.50
C ILE A 229 13.10 -7.53 -9.24
N ASN A 230 12.33 -6.67 -8.55
CA ASN A 230 12.78 -5.32 -8.21
C ASN A 230 14.05 -5.34 -7.34
N HIS A 231 14.23 -6.32 -6.43
CA HIS A 231 15.50 -6.49 -5.71
C HIS A 231 16.68 -6.77 -6.65
N ARG A 232 16.50 -7.58 -7.69
CA ARG A 232 17.56 -7.86 -8.68
C ARG A 232 17.89 -6.61 -9.50
N LEU A 233 16.87 -5.86 -9.92
CA LEU A 233 17.03 -4.60 -10.65
C LEU A 233 17.75 -3.54 -9.81
N LEU A 234 17.32 -3.33 -8.55
CA LEU A 234 17.96 -2.41 -7.63
C LEU A 234 19.42 -2.81 -7.34
N LYS A 235 19.72 -4.10 -7.23
CA LYS A 235 21.10 -4.59 -7.09
C LYS A 235 21.95 -4.34 -8.34
N ALA A 236 21.38 -4.45 -9.54
CA ALA A 236 22.10 -4.10 -10.76
C ALA A 236 22.46 -2.60 -10.77
N ILE A 237 21.53 -1.73 -10.37
CA ILE A 237 21.79 -0.29 -10.19
C ILE A 237 22.93 -0.04 -9.20
N ILE A 238 22.90 -0.69 -8.03
CA ILE A 238 23.94 -0.55 -6.99
C ILE A 238 25.33 -0.90 -7.53
N LYS A 239 25.41 -1.93 -8.38
CA LYS A 239 26.68 -2.40 -8.94
C LYS A 239 27.10 -1.69 -10.22
N GLY A 240 26.24 -0.86 -10.82
CA GLY A 240 26.44 -0.31 -12.15
C GLY A 240 26.41 -1.37 -13.26
N GLU A 241 25.70 -2.48 -13.05
CA GLU A 241 25.57 -3.57 -14.02
C GLU A 241 24.40 -3.30 -14.99
N THR A 242 24.58 -3.65 -16.26
CA THR A 242 23.47 -3.70 -17.23
C THR A 242 22.57 -4.88 -16.92
N ILE A 243 21.26 -4.65 -16.91
CA ILE A 243 20.26 -5.69 -16.71
C ILE A 243 19.14 -5.54 -17.74
N ALA A 244 18.60 -6.67 -18.21
CA ALA A 244 17.50 -6.67 -19.16
C ALA A 244 16.16 -6.32 -18.49
N ARG A 245 15.27 -5.69 -19.26
CA ARG A 245 13.87 -5.47 -18.87
C ARG A 245 13.18 -6.81 -18.60
N PRO A 246 12.37 -6.93 -17.54
CA PRO A 246 11.54 -8.12 -17.32
C PRO A 246 10.61 -8.35 -18.52
N GLN A 247 10.43 -9.60 -18.93
CA GLN A 247 9.49 -9.96 -19.99
C GLN A 247 8.05 -9.76 -19.52
N ASP A 248 7.17 -9.29 -20.41
CA ASP A 248 5.75 -9.05 -20.09
C ASP A 248 5.00 -10.34 -19.76
N GLU A 249 5.45 -11.49 -20.24
CA GLU A 249 4.89 -12.80 -19.85
C GLU A 249 4.96 -13.03 -18.33
N ALA A 250 6.00 -12.50 -17.67
CA ALA A 250 6.13 -12.61 -16.22
C ALA A 250 5.05 -11.79 -15.49
N THR A 251 4.62 -10.63 -16.03
CA THR A 251 3.55 -9.83 -15.42
C THR A 251 2.19 -10.51 -15.56
N VAL A 252 1.92 -11.15 -16.71
CA VAL A 252 0.71 -11.96 -16.93
C VAL A 252 0.61 -13.10 -15.92
N GLN A 253 1.70 -13.85 -15.73
CA GLN A 253 1.72 -14.94 -14.74
C GLN A 253 1.52 -14.43 -13.31
N MET A 254 2.16 -13.32 -12.94
CA MET A 254 1.97 -12.71 -11.61
C MET A 254 0.53 -12.23 -11.39
N ALA A 255 -0.08 -11.59 -12.40
CA ALA A 255 -1.44 -11.12 -12.34
C ALA A 255 -2.43 -12.28 -12.15
N GLU A 256 -2.25 -13.37 -12.90
CA GLU A 256 -3.10 -14.56 -12.78
C GLU A 256 -2.95 -15.25 -11.42
N ARG A 257 -1.72 -15.43 -10.93
CA ARG A 257 -1.48 -15.99 -9.58
C ARG A 257 -2.09 -15.11 -8.49
N ARG A 258 -1.98 -13.78 -8.62
CA ARG A 258 -2.60 -12.84 -7.68
C ARG A 258 -4.13 -12.95 -7.69
N ARG A 259 -4.74 -13.15 -8.86
CA ARG A 259 -6.19 -13.37 -9.00
C ARG A 259 -6.62 -14.67 -8.33
N LEU A 260 -5.94 -15.78 -8.62
CA LEU A 260 -6.24 -17.10 -8.05
C LEU A 260 -6.10 -17.11 -6.52
N ASN A 261 -5.05 -16.50 -5.97
CA ASN A 261 -4.86 -16.40 -4.52
C ASN A 261 -6.02 -15.64 -3.84
N ARG A 262 -6.47 -14.52 -4.42
CA ARG A 262 -7.61 -13.76 -3.88
C ARG A 262 -8.91 -14.56 -3.92
N MET A 263 -9.13 -15.33 -4.99
CA MET A 263 -10.31 -16.20 -5.09
C MET A 263 -10.26 -17.30 -4.03
N ALA A 264 -9.13 -18.00 -3.89
CA ALA A 264 -8.93 -19.04 -2.89
C ALA A 264 -9.12 -18.51 -1.46
N GLU A 265 -8.57 -17.34 -1.15
CA GLU A 265 -8.75 -16.69 0.16
C GLU A 265 -10.22 -16.35 0.41
N ARG A 266 -10.90 -15.72 -0.56
CA ARG A 266 -12.32 -15.37 -0.44
C ARG A 266 -13.19 -16.61 -0.23
N ASP A 267 -12.93 -17.68 -0.99
CA ASP A 267 -13.70 -18.91 -0.93
C ASP A 267 -13.46 -19.63 0.41
N GLY A 268 -12.22 -19.64 0.90
CA GLY A 268 -11.87 -20.09 2.26
C GLY A 268 -12.60 -19.30 3.35
N ARG A 269 -12.60 -17.97 3.27
CA ARG A 269 -13.35 -17.10 4.19
C ARG A 269 -14.85 -17.37 4.13
N ARG A 270 -15.43 -17.60 2.94
CA ARG A 270 -16.86 -17.90 2.77
C ARG A 270 -17.24 -19.24 3.42
N LEU A 271 -16.38 -20.25 3.30
CA LEU A 271 -16.57 -21.55 3.97
C LEU A 271 -16.48 -21.41 5.49
N ALA A 272 -15.54 -20.61 5.98
CA ALA A 272 -15.30 -20.35 7.40
C ALA A 272 -16.47 -19.63 8.10
N VAL A 273 -17.19 -18.76 7.38
CA VAL A 273 -18.34 -18.00 7.94
C VAL A 273 -19.64 -18.82 7.93
N ARG A 274 -19.77 -19.81 7.03
CA ARG A 274 -21.00 -20.61 6.85
C ARG A 274 -21.55 -21.30 8.11
N PRO A 275 -20.74 -21.77 9.08
CA PRO A 275 -21.22 -22.36 10.32
C PRO A 275 -21.80 -21.36 11.33
N PHE A 276 -21.52 -20.06 11.19
CA PHE A 276 -22.08 -19.04 12.07
C PHE A 276 -23.49 -18.67 11.59
N PRO A 277 -24.54 -18.85 12.42
CA PRO A 277 -25.88 -18.41 12.04
C PRO A 277 -25.88 -16.90 11.84
N GLN A 278 -26.51 -16.43 10.76
CA GLN A 278 -26.80 -15.01 10.56
C GLN A 278 -27.69 -14.56 11.73
N ARG A 279 -27.12 -13.80 12.66
CA ARG A 279 -27.89 -13.07 13.68
C ARG A 279 -28.23 -11.69 13.17
#